data_AF-A0A0G1XQE8-F1
#
_entry.id   AF-A0A0G1XQE8-F1
#
_cell.length_a   1.000
_cell.length_b   1.000
_cell.length_c   1.000
_cell.angle_alpha   90.00
_cell.angle_beta   90.00
_cell.angle_gamma   90.00
#
_symmetry.space_group_name_H-M   'P 1'
#
loop_
_entity.id
_entity.type
_entity.pdbx_description
1 polymer ?
#
loop_
_entity_poly.entity_id
_entity_poly.type
_entity_poly.pdbx_seq_one_letter_code
_entity_poly.pdbx_strand_id
1 'polypeptide(L)'
;MKKEKIMYSVGYGILGFVLLSGALLIWNARMTIDIQVAEAEEAAKPAEIELTLIAPSNCDQCLDGNILMEEIEKQDVRILGSVTFLADSEEGLALIEAYGITRVPAILVQGQYDKENVKEVLVSLGGEEQNGALVIEIKLPVYVDLTQNNVVGLVEATYLTDSSCLDCYDTAQHKSILENNFGMTIAFEQRIDAQSSAGRALIDQYAITQTPTVLLSSQALAYERLATAWKQVGTIEEDGTFVFRNNSALGSVIYKNLETGEVVRPKTSDE
;
A
#
# COMPACT_ATOMS: atom_id res chain seq x y z
N MET A 1 -1.90 34.97 81.28
CA MET A 1 -1.87 36.03 80.25
C MET A 1 -0.72 35.97 79.25
N LYS A 2 0.58 35.94 79.63
CA LYS A 2 1.68 35.95 78.61
C LYS A 2 1.80 34.64 77.80
N LYS A 3 1.51 33.48 78.42
CA LYS A 3 1.53 32.16 77.73
C LYS A 3 0.37 31.96 76.75
N GLU A 4 -0.84 32.44 77.05
CA GLU A 4 -1.99 32.34 76.13
C GLU A 4 -1.75 33.13 74.84
N LYS A 5 -1.22 34.36 74.93
CA LYS A 5 -0.92 35.17 73.74
C LYS A 5 0.10 34.50 72.81
N ILE A 6 1.08 33.79 73.36
CA ILE A 6 2.07 33.03 72.57
C ILE A 6 1.41 31.85 71.86
N MET A 7 0.52 31.11 72.54
CA MET A 7 -0.19 29.97 71.95
C MET A 7 -1.10 30.38 70.78
N TYR A 8 -1.83 31.51 70.91
CA TYR A 8 -2.63 32.05 69.81
C TYR A 8 -1.76 32.53 68.65
N SER A 9 -0.65 33.24 68.92
CA SER A 9 0.28 33.70 67.88
C SER A 9 0.89 32.54 67.09
N VAL A 10 1.24 31.42 67.75
CA VAL A 10 1.75 30.21 67.09
C VAL A 10 0.65 29.53 66.27
N GLY A 11 -0.57 29.42 66.80
CA GLY A 11 -1.71 28.86 66.08
C GLY A 11 -2.05 29.63 64.80
N TYR A 12 -2.08 30.97 64.85
CA TYR A 12 -2.28 31.80 63.66
C TYR A 12 -1.10 31.70 62.67
N GLY A 13 0.12 31.56 63.17
CA GLY A 13 1.30 31.33 62.32
C GLY A 13 1.21 30.03 61.52
N ILE A 14 0.83 28.92 62.17
CA ILE A 14 0.65 27.62 61.50
C ILE A 14 -0.49 27.67 60.49
N LEU A 15 -1.64 28.25 60.86
CA LEU A 15 -2.78 28.40 59.95
C LEU A 15 -2.40 29.25 58.72
N GLY A 16 -1.70 30.37 58.94
CA GLY A 16 -1.21 31.23 57.86
C GLY A 16 -0.27 30.49 56.91
N PHE A 17 0.67 29.69 57.45
CA PHE A 17 1.57 28.87 56.65
C PHE A 17 0.81 27.82 55.82
N VAL A 18 -0.14 27.09 56.41
CA VAL A 18 -0.93 26.08 55.70
C VAL A 18 -1.74 26.71 54.55
N LEU A 19 -2.35 27.87 54.79
CA LEU A 19 -3.10 28.61 53.76
C LEU A 19 -2.17 29.10 52.63
N LEU A 20 -0.98 29.62 52.97
CA LEU A 20 0.02 30.04 51.99
C LEU A 20 0.54 28.86 51.15
N SER A 21 0.87 27.74 51.79
CA SER A 21 1.32 26.54 51.07
C SER A 21 0.21 25.96 50.18
N GLY A 22 -1.04 25.95 50.66
CA GLY A 22 -2.19 25.51 49.87
C GLY A 22 -2.44 26.40 48.66
N ALA A 23 -2.38 27.72 48.83
CA ALA A 23 -2.52 28.68 47.74
C ALA A 23 -1.41 28.53 46.69
N LEU A 24 -0.16 28.32 47.13
CA LEU A 24 0.98 28.08 46.23
C LEU A 24 0.81 26.78 45.42
N LEU A 25 0.36 25.69 46.06
CA LEU A 25 0.08 24.43 45.36
C LEU A 25 -1.05 24.57 44.34
N ILE A 26 -2.14 25.26 44.69
CA ILE A 26 -3.26 25.52 43.77
C ILE A 26 -2.80 26.36 42.57
N TRP A 27 -1.97 27.38 42.79
CA TRP A 27 -1.43 28.19 41.69
C TRP A 27 -0.55 27.35 40.76
N ASN A 28 0.39 26.59 41.29
CA ASN A 28 1.25 25.71 40.48
C ASN A 28 0.42 24.68 39.68
N ALA A 29 -0.62 24.11 40.30
CA ALA A 29 -1.53 23.19 39.62
C ALA A 29 -2.31 23.86 38.47
N ARG A 30 -2.84 25.08 38.68
CA ARG A 30 -3.53 25.83 37.62
C ARG A 30 -2.61 26.15 36.44
N MET A 31 -1.39 26.61 36.70
CA MET A 31 -0.42 26.89 35.65
C MET A 31 -0.10 25.64 34.82
N THR A 32 0.01 24.47 35.47
CA THR A 32 0.24 23.20 34.78
C THR A 32 -0.98 22.80 33.92
N ILE A 33 -2.19 22.96 34.45
CA ILE A 33 -3.43 22.66 33.71
C ILE A 33 -3.57 23.59 32.49
N ASP A 34 -3.33 24.89 32.65
CA ASP A 34 -3.43 25.85 31.55
C ASP A 34 -2.46 25.53 30.41
N ILE A 35 -1.23 25.08 30.74
CA ILE A 35 -0.25 24.60 29.76
C ILE A 35 -0.76 23.33 29.06
N GLN A 36 -1.24 22.34 29.82
CA GLN A 36 -1.77 21.10 29.24
C GLN A 36 -3.01 21.35 28.36
N VAL A 37 -3.87 22.30 28.73
CA VAL A 37 -5.03 22.69 27.91
C VAL A 37 -4.58 23.37 26.63
N ALA A 38 -3.60 24.27 26.67
CA ALA A 38 -3.07 24.91 25.48
C ALA A 38 -2.35 23.92 24.55
N GLU A 39 -1.57 22.99 25.10
CA GLU A 39 -0.94 21.90 24.34
C GLU A 39 -1.99 20.97 23.72
N ALA A 40 -3.03 20.62 24.47
CA ALA A 40 -4.14 19.81 23.96
C ALA A 40 -4.95 20.55 22.88
N GLU A 41 -5.17 21.86 23.04
CA GLU A 41 -5.85 22.69 22.05
C GLU A 41 -5.02 22.81 20.77
N GLU A 42 -3.70 22.98 20.88
CA GLU A 42 -2.80 23.02 19.72
C GLU A 42 -2.69 21.65 19.04
N ALA A 43 -2.62 20.56 19.81
CA ALA A 43 -2.64 19.19 19.29
C ALA A 43 -3.99 18.81 18.64
N ALA A 44 -5.08 19.44 19.07
CA ALA A 44 -6.41 19.27 18.48
C ALA A 44 -6.64 20.10 17.21
N LYS A 45 -5.71 21.00 16.85
CA LYS A 45 -5.81 21.73 15.58
C LYS A 45 -5.39 20.82 14.44
N PRO A 46 -6.17 20.79 13.33
CA PRO A 46 -5.80 20.05 12.14
C PRO A 46 -4.38 20.39 11.68
N ALA A 47 -3.69 19.41 11.10
CA ALA A 47 -2.35 19.62 10.59
C ALA A 47 -2.41 20.47 9.32
N GLU A 48 -1.70 21.60 9.30
CA GLU A 48 -1.62 22.44 8.10
C GLU A 48 -0.52 21.91 7.18
N ILE A 49 -0.90 21.42 6.00
CA ILE A 49 0.02 20.81 5.05
C ILE A 49 -0.19 21.32 3.62
N GLU A 50 0.87 21.24 2.82
CA GLU A 50 0.85 21.46 1.37
C GLU A 50 1.19 20.14 0.67
N LEU A 51 0.48 19.86 -0.42
CA LEU A 51 0.65 18.64 -1.20
C LEU A 51 1.19 18.98 -2.59
N THR A 52 2.23 18.28 -3.02
CA THR A 52 2.71 18.32 -4.40
C THR A 52 2.70 16.91 -4.98
N LEU A 53 1.89 16.67 -6.00
CA LEU A 53 1.87 15.41 -6.75
C LEU A 53 2.83 15.49 -7.93
N ILE A 54 3.72 14.52 -8.05
CA ILE A 54 4.55 14.31 -9.23
C ILE A 54 3.94 13.13 -9.99
N ALA A 55 3.25 13.44 -11.08
CA ALA A 55 2.53 12.46 -11.89
C ALA A 55 3.40 11.93 -13.05
N PRO A 56 3.22 10.68 -13.48
CA PRO A 56 3.90 10.17 -14.67
C PRO A 56 3.43 10.92 -15.93
N SER A 57 4.36 11.24 -16.82
CA SER A 57 4.05 11.99 -18.05
C SER A 57 3.43 11.15 -19.17
N ASN A 58 3.70 9.84 -19.16
CA ASN A 58 3.40 8.93 -20.26
C ASN A 58 2.94 7.55 -19.78
N CYS A 59 2.01 7.50 -18.83
CA CYS A 59 1.50 6.23 -18.28
C CYS A 59 0.00 6.29 -17.98
N ASP A 60 -0.83 6.01 -18.99
CA ASP A 60 -2.29 6.03 -18.86
C ASP A 60 -2.85 4.94 -17.94
N GLN A 61 -2.07 3.88 -17.69
CA GLN A 61 -2.44 2.76 -16.83
C GLN A 61 -1.80 2.82 -15.44
N CYS A 62 -1.00 3.85 -15.16
CA CYS A 62 -0.42 4.03 -13.82
C CYS A 62 -1.52 4.36 -12.80
N LEU A 63 -1.27 4.04 -11.55
CA LEU A 63 -2.17 4.41 -10.46
C LEU A 63 -2.36 5.94 -10.46
N ASP A 64 -3.60 6.38 -10.32
CA ASP A 64 -3.87 7.81 -10.19
C ASP A 64 -3.44 8.29 -8.80
N GLY A 65 -2.39 9.12 -8.76
CA GLY A 65 -1.88 9.69 -7.52
C GLY A 65 -2.90 10.55 -6.77
N ASN A 66 -3.92 11.07 -7.45
CA ASN A 66 -5.00 11.83 -6.81
C ASN A 66 -5.79 10.98 -5.82
N ILE A 67 -5.92 9.66 -6.03
CA ILE A 67 -6.60 8.77 -5.09
C ILE A 67 -5.93 8.80 -3.72
N LEU A 68 -4.60 8.88 -3.70
CA LEU A 68 -3.84 8.96 -2.46
C LEU A 68 -3.92 10.35 -1.83
N MET A 69 -3.98 11.41 -2.63
CA MET A 69 -4.25 12.77 -2.13
C MET A 69 -5.61 12.85 -1.46
N GLU A 70 -6.65 12.29 -2.07
CA GLU A 70 -8.00 12.22 -1.49
C GLU A 70 -8.01 11.44 -0.16
N GLU A 71 -7.16 10.41 -0.02
CA GLU A 71 -7.06 9.66 1.24
C GLU A 71 -6.36 10.47 2.34
N ILE A 72 -5.37 11.29 1.97
CA ILE A 72 -4.73 12.24 2.89
C ILE A 72 -5.73 13.33 3.30
N GLU A 73 -6.54 13.84 2.37
CA GLU A 73 -7.55 14.87 2.63
C GLU A 73 -8.67 14.42 3.59
N LYS A 74 -8.96 13.12 3.65
CA LYS A 74 -9.92 12.55 4.62
C LYS A 74 -9.38 12.54 6.06
N GLN A 75 -8.08 12.75 6.25
CA GLN A 75 -7.49 12.84 7.57
C GLN A 75 -7.80 14.20 8.22
N ASP A 76 -7.45 14.36 9.49
CA ASP A 76 -7.60 15.62 10.22
C ASP A 76 -6.52 16.66 9.82
N VAL A 77 -6.54 17.01 8.53
CA VAL A 77 -5.61 17.93 7.87
C VAL A 77 -6.34 19.14 7.33
N ARG A 78 -5.62 20.26 7.27
CA ARG A 78 -6.01 21.46 6.54
C ARG A 78 -5.03 21.65 5.38
N ILE A 79 -5.49 21.39 4.16
CA ILE A 79 -4.68 21.59 2.96
C ILE A 79 -4.56 23.08 2.65
N LEU A 80 -3.35 23.61 2.72
CA LEU A 80 -3.04 25.00 2.39
C LEU A 80 -2.89 25.21 0.87
N GLY A 81 -2.41 24.19 0.17
CA GLY A 81 -2.18 24.21 -1.27
C GLY A 81 -1.99 22.80 -1.82
N SER A 82 -2.38 22.62 -3.07
CA SER A 82 -2.23 21.37 -3.83
C SER A 82 -1.81 21.72 -5.25
N VAL A 83 -0.72 21.14 -5.72
CA VAL A 83 -0.20 21.32 -7.08
C VAL A 83 0.26 19.99 -7.67
N THR A 84 0.12 19.85 -8.98
CA THR A 84 0.59 18.67 -9.71
C THR A 84 1.60 19.08 -10.76
N PHE A 85 2.74 18.41 -10.77
CA PHE A 85 3.77 18.51 -11.81
C PHE A 85 3.89 17.18 -12.57
N LEU A 86 4.21 17.26 -13.85
CA LEU A 86 4.57 16.08 -14.64
C LEU A 86 6.03 15.72 -14.36
N ALA A 87 6.34 14.43 -14.31
CA ALA A 87 7.69 13.93 -14.02
C ALA A 87 8.76 14.40 -15.02
N ASP A 88 8.36 14.76 -16.26
CA ASP A 88 9.23 15.30 -17.30
C ASP A 88 9.20 16.83 -17.43
N SER A 89 8.44 17.54 -16.58
CA SER A 89 8.47 19.01 -16.52
C SER A 89 9.74 19.51 -15.82
N GLU A 90 10.12 20.77 -16.08
CA GLU A 90 11.30 21.38 -15.43
C GLU A 90 11.17 21.35 -13.90
N GLU A 91 9.98 21.68 -13.39
CA GLU A 91 9.66 21.64 -11.95
C GLU A 91 9.64 20.20 -11.41
N GLY A 92 9.04 19.26 -12.13
CA GLY A 92 8.99 17.85 -11.73
C GLY A 92 10.37 17.23 -11.62
N LEU A 93 11.24 17.45 -12.62
CA LEU A 93 12.62 16.98 -12.62
C LEU A 93 13.43 17.57 -11.46
N ALA A 94 13.26 18.87 -11.18
CA ALA A 94 13.93 19.53 -10.06
C ALA A 94 13.52 18.91 -8.71
N LEU A 95 12.23 18.60 -8.53
CA LEU A 95 11.75 17.94 -7.32
C LEU A 95 12.22 16.48 -7.22
N ILE A 96 12.20 15.73 -8.32
CA ILE A 96 12.71 14.36 -8.38
C ILE A 96 14.18 14.31 -7.94
N GLU A 97 15.02 15.22 -8.47
CA GLU A 97 16.43 15.31 -8.09
C GLU A 97 16.60 15.74 -6.63
N ALA A 98 15.87 16.78 -6.19
CA ALA A 98 16.00 17.34 -4.85
C ALA A 98 15.56 16.35 -3.75
N TYR A 99 14.58 15.49 -4.02
CA TYR A 99 14.02 14.55 -3.05
C TYR A 99 14.36 13.09 -3.36
N GLY A 100 15.29 12.83 -4.29
CA GLY A 100 15.75 11.46 -4.60
C GLY A 100 14.64 10.50 -5.00
N ILE A 101 13.56 11.00 -5.63
CA ILE A 101 12.38 10.21 -5.96
C ILE A 101 12.74 9.19 -7.03
N THR A 102 12.43 7.92 -6.79
CA THR A 102 12.74 6.83 -7.73
C THR A 102 11.54 6.35 -8.53
N ARG A 103 10.32 6.68 -8.10
CA ARG A 103 9.06 6.20 -8.69
C ARG A 103 8.02 7.28 -8.77
N VAL A 104 7.18 7.23 -9.81
CA VAL A 104 5.99 8.09 -9.93
C VAL A 104 4.74 7.26 -10.22
N PRO A 105 3.57 7.60 -9.63
CA PRO A 105 3.31 8.84 -8.91
C PRO A 105 3.97 8.92 -7.52
N ALA A 106 4.36 10.12 -7.13
CA ALA A 106 4.90 10.41 -5.80
C ALA A 106 4.25 11.68 -5.24
N ILE A 107 4.06 11.73 -3.91
CA ILE A 107 3.48 12.89 -3.22
C ILE A 107 4.52 13.45 -2.26
N LEU A 108 4.78 14.74 -2.36
CA LEU A 108 5.51 15.50 -1.36
C LEU A 108 4.50 16.14 -0.41
N VAL A 109 4.69 15.91 0.89
CA VAL A 109 3.92 16.55 1.96
C VAL A 109 4.83 17.50 2.72
N GLN A 110 4.48 18.78 2.72
CA GLN A 110 5.20 19.84 3.42
C GLN A 110 4.32 20.46 4.50
N GLY A 111 4.92 21.11 5.51
CA GLY A 111 4.20 21.70 6.64
C GLY A 111 4.20 20.79 7.87
N GLN A 112 3.06 20.70 8.56
CA GLN A 112 2.92 20.01 9.85
C GLN A 112 2.67 18.49 9.71
N TYR A 113 3.40 17.81 8.82
CA TYR A 113 3.23 16.36 8.57
C TYR A 113 3.68 15.46 9.74
N ASP A 114 4.38 16.03 10.71
CA ASP A 114 4.91 15.37 11.90
C ASP A 114 3.95 15.40 13.10
N LYS A 115 2.80 16.07 12.97
CA LYS A 115 1.76 16.07 14.01
C LYS A 115 1.22 14.66 14.26
N GLU A 116 1.01 14.35 15.54
CA GLU A 116 0.56 13.02 16.01
C GLU A 116 -0.74 12.54 15.35
N ASN A 117 -1.66 13.44 15.01
CA ASN A 117 -2.94 13.08 14.39
C ASN A 117 -2.82 12.57 12.94
N VAL A 118 -1.69 12.81 12.25
CA VAL A 118 -1.52 12.48 10.82
C VAL A 118 -0.27 11.67 10.51
N LYS A 119 0.77 11.79 11.35
CA LYS A 119 2.08 11.17 11.12
C LYS A 119 2.00 9.67 10.88
N GLU A 120 1.27 8.94 11.73
CA GLU A 120 1.16 7.48 11.61
C GLU A 120 0.50 7.07 10.29
N VAL A 121 -0.54 7.79 9.86
CA VAL A 121 -1.23 7.52 8.60
C VAL A 121 -0.29 7.78 7.42
N LEU A 122 0.38 8.93 7.39
CA LEU A 122 1.29 9.27 6.28
C LEU A 122 2.48 8.29 6.18
N VAL A 123 3.04 7.85 7.31
CA VAL A 123 4.07 6.81 7.34
C VAL A 123 3.52 5.46 6.87
N SER A 124 2.27 5.11 7.23
CA SER A 124 1.62 3.87 6.77
C SER A 124 1.38 3.85 5.26
N LEU A 125 1.20 5.02 4.65
CA LEU A 125 1.12 5.20 3.20
C LEU A 125 2.49 5.09 2.50
N GLY A 126 3.57 4.94 3.28
CA GLY A 126 4.94 4.84 2.77
C GLY A 126 5.73 6.14 2.82
N GLY A 127 5.29 7.13 3.60
CA GLY A 127 5.99 8.40 3.77
C GLY A 127 7.35 8.25 4.46
N GLU A 128 8.38 8.81 3.83
CA GLU A 128 9.74 8.87 4.34
C GLU A 128 10.22 10.32 4.36
N GLU A 129 10.83 10.76 5.46
CA GLU A 129 11.29 12.14 5.60
C GLU A 129 12.57 12.37 4.79
N GLN A 130 12.52 13.34 3.87
CA GLN A 130 13.66 13.74 3.05
C GLN A 130 13.67 15.26 2.86
N ASN A 131 14.79 15.90 3.20
CA ASN A 131 15.02 17.33 2.96
C ASN A 131 13.89 18.26 3.48
N GLY A 132 13.33 17.95 4.65
CA GLY A 132 12.28 18.76 5.29
C GLY A 132 10.88 18.62 4.67
N ALA A 133 10.67 17.58 3.87
CA ALA A 133 9.35 17.14 3.42
C ALA A 133 9.19 15.64 3.72
N LEU A 134 7.95 15.17 3.77
CA LEU A 134 7.65 13.76 3.74
C LEU A 134 7.38 13.33 2.29
N VAL A 135 8.15 12.38 1.79
CA VAL A 135 8.05 11.85 0.42
C VAL A 135 7.30 10.54 0.47
N ILE A 136 6.19 10.44 -0.26
CA ILE A 136 5.39 9.22 -0.38
C ILE A 136 5.50 8.72 -1.82
N GLU A 137 6.38 7.74 -2.04
CA GLU A 137 6.45 7.00 -3.30
C GLU A 137 5.44 5.85 -3.27
N ILE A 138 4.52 5.83 -4.24
CA ILE A 138 3.46 4.82 -4.29
C ILE A 138 4.09 3.43 -4.48
N LYS A 139 3.86 2.54 -3.51
CA LYS A 139 4.37 1.15 -3.53
C LYS A 139 3.47 0.19 -4.31
N LEU A 140 2.24 0.60 -4.62
CA LEU A 140 1.28 -0.20 -5.37
C LEU A 140 1.56 -0.07 -6.87
N PRO A 141 1.69 -1.19 -7.62
CA PRO A 141 1.70 -1.13 -9.08
C PRO A 141 0.31 -0.71 -9.60
N VAL A 142 0.19 -0.03 -10.73
CA VAL A 142 1.18 0.26 -11.78
C VAL A 142 1.86 1.62 -11.56
N TYR A 143 3.19 1.71 -11.70
CA TYR A 143 3.96 2.95 -11.55
C TYR A 143 5.10 3.03 -12.58
N VAL A 144 5.71 4.21 -12.74
CA VAL A 144 6.95 4.37 -13.53
C VAL A 144 8.15 4.34 -12.60
N ASP A 145 9.10 3.44 -12.85
CA ASP A 145 10.41 3.46 -12.21
C ASP A 145 11.31 4.42 -13.00
N LEU A 146 11.71 5.52 -12.35
CA LEU A 146 12.51 6.58 -12.96
C LEU A 146 13.98 6.17 -13.13
N THR A 147 14.45 5.17 -12.37
CA THR A 147 15.82 4.66 -12.47
C THR A 147 15.98 3.78 -13.71
N GLN A 148 14.99 2.93 -13.96
CA GLN A 148 14.96 2.03 -15.11
C GLN A 148 14.28 2.63 -16.35
N ASN A 149 13.55 3.73 -16.16
CA ASN A 149 12.73 4.38 -17.17
C ASN A 149 11.74 3.42 -17.84
N ASN A 150 11.02 2.64 -17.02
CA ASN A 150 10.02 1.67 -17.46
C ASN A 150 8.77 1.72 -16.57
N VAL A 151 7.65 1.22 -17.12
CA VAL A 151 6.42 1.02 -16.37
C VAL A 151 6.47 -0.34 -15.69
N VAL A 152 6.22 -0.38 -14.39
CA VAL A 152 6.25 -1.58 -13.56
C VAL A 152 4.84 -2.01 -13.18
N GLY A 153 4.56 -3.32 -13.27
CA GLY A 153 3.30 -3.92 -12.86
C GLY A 153 2.28 -4.13 -13.98
N LEU A 154 2.61 -3.79 -15.23
CA LEU A 154 1.78 -4.14 -16.37
C LEU A 154 2.00 -5.61 -16.74
N VAL A 155 1.08 -6.47 -16.32
CA VAL A 155 1.25 -7.92 -16.45
C VAL A 155 0.71 -8.41 -17.78
N GLU A 156 1.48 -9.25 -18.46
CA GLU A 156 1.01 -10.05 -19.57
C GLU A 156 0.52 -11.41 -19.05
N ALA A 157 -0.71 -11.78 -19.43
CA ALA A 157 -1.30 -13.07 -19.09
C ALA A 157 -1.38 -13.96 -20.34
N THR A 158 -0.77 -15.14 -20.26
CA THR A 158 -0.88 -16.19 -21.27
C THR A 158 -1.75 -17.31 -20.74
N TYR A 159 -2.93 -17.45 -21.32
CA TYR A 159 -3.86 -18.52 -20.99
C TYR A 159 -3.59 -19.72 -21.90
N LEU A 160 -3.03 -20.78 -21.32
CA LEU A 160 -2.78 -22.04 -22.02
C LEU A 160 -4.05 -22.90 -21.97
N THR A 161 -4.82 -22.89 -23.05
CA THR A 161 -6.08 -23.63 -23.18
C THR A 161 -5.84 -25.01 -23.79
N ASP A 162 -6.82 -25.92 -23.75
CA ASP A 162 -6.70 -27.24 -24.39
C ASP A 162 -7.96 -27.58 -25.19
N SER A 163 -7.89 -27.39 -26.50
CA SER A 163 -8.98 -27.72 -27.44
C SER A 163 -9.35 -29.20 -27.48
N SER A 164 -8.50 -30.10 -26.97
CA SER A 164 -8.83 -31.52 -26.82
C SER A 164 -9.68 -31.83 -25.59
N CYS A 165 -9.84 -30.86 -24.67
CA CYS A 165 -10.63 -31.00 -23.45
C CYS A 165 -11.82 -30.02 -23.45
N LEU A 166 -12.93 -30.45 -24.05
CA LEU A 166 -14.13 -29.60 -24.20
C LEU A 166 -14.81 -29.25 -22.86
N ASP A 167 -14.62 -30.09 -21.84
CA ASP A 167 -15.23 -29.91 -20.53
C ASP A 167 -14.30 -29.20 -19.52
N CYS A 168 -13.08 -28.87 -19.94
CA CYS A 168 -12.13 -28.19 -19.07
C CYS A 168 -12.60 -26.78 -18.70
N TYR A 169 -12.19 -26.30 -17.52
CA TYR A 169 -12.59 -24.98 -17.04
C TYR A 169 -12.12 -23.84 -17.95
N ASP A 170 -12.86 -22.72 -17.97
CA ASP A 170 -12.41 -21.52 -18.68
C ASP A 170 -11.32 -20.79 -17.88
N THR A 171 -10.14 -20.67 -18.47
CA THR A 171 -9.00 -19.91 -17.95
C THR A 171 -9.29 -18.43 -17.67
N ALA A 172 -10.30 -17.85 -18.32
CA ALA A 172 -10.71 -16.47 -18.06
C ALA A 172 -11.18 -16.24 -16.61
N GLN A 173 -11.54 -17.30 -15.88
CA GLN A 173 -11.89 -17.21 -14.46
C GLN A 173 -10.72 -16.73 -13.58
N HIS A 174 -9.47 -16.91 -14.02
CA HIS A 174 -8.31 -16.39 -13.29
C HIS A 174 -8.27 -14.87 -13.28
N LYS A 175 -8.73 -14.21 -14.35
CA LYS A 175 -8.66 -12.75 -14.48
C LYS A 175 -9.32 -12.04 -13.32
N SER A 176 -10.57 -12.41 -12.99
CA SER A 176 -11.31 -11.74 -11.92
C SER A 176 -10.67 -11.98 -10.55
N ILE A 177 -10.11 -13.15 -10.29
CA ILE A 177 -9.38 -13.45 -9.05
C ILE A 177 -8.13 -12.57 -8.96
N LEU A 178 -7.37 -12.50 -10.04
CA LEU A 178 -6.14 -11.75 -10.15
C LEU A 178 -6.35 -10.23 -10.00
N GLU A 179 -7.27 -9.67 -10.75
CA GLU A 179 -7.56 -8.22 -10.71
C GLU A 179 -8.24 -7.84 -9.40
N ASN A 180 -9.32 -8.53 -9.00
CA ASN A 180 -10.12 -8.10 -7.84
C ASN A 180 -9.47 -8.47 -6.50
N ASN A 181 -8.86 -9.66 -6.39
CA ASN A 181 -8.32 -10.09 -5.11
C ASN A 181 -6.88 -9.64 -4.90
N PHE A 182 -6.12 -9.37 -5.95
CA PHE A 182 -4.71 -8.97 -5.84
C PHE A 182 -4.42 -7.57 -6.36
N GLY A 183 -5.39 -6.89 -6.98
CA GLY A 183 -5.19 -5.56 -7.56
C GLY A 183 -4.30 -5.58 -8.80
N MET A 184 -4.12 -6.75 -9.43
CA MET A 184 -3.24 -6.87 -10.59
C MET A 184 -3.82 -6.18 -11.81
N THR A 185 -2.98 -5.52 -12.61
CA THR A 185 -3.39 -4.92 -13.89
C THR A 185 -2.87 -5.78 -15.03
N ILE A 186 -3.78 -6.40 -15.78
CA ILE A 186 -3.43 -7.19 -16.96
C ILE A 186 -3.47 -6.28 -18.18
N ALA A 187 -2.30 -5.98 -18.74
CA ALA A 187 -2.16 -5.10 -19.89
C ALA A 187 -2.35 -5.83 -21.23
N PHE A 188 -1.87 -7.07 -21.29
CA PHE A 188 -1.94 -7.90 -22.48
C PHE A 188 -2.42 -9.31 -22.13
N GLU A 189 -3.28 -9.84 -22.99
CA GLU A 189 -3.84 -11.17 -22.85
C GLU A 189 -3.70 -11.93 -24.16
N GLN A 190 -3.22 -13.17 -24.06
CA GLN A 190 -3.24 -14.09 -25.19
C GLN A 190 -3.71 -15.47 -24.77
N ARG A 191 -4.35 -16.16 -25.72
CA ARG A 191 -4.77 -17.55 -25.58
C ARG A 191 -3.96 -18.41 -26.52
N ILE A 192 -3.33 -19.42 -25.97
CA ILE A 192 -2.50 -20.36 -26.73
C ILE A 192 -3.05 -21.76 -26.49
N ASP A 193 -3.32 -22.48 -27.57
CA ASP A 193 -3.78 -23.86 -27.47
C ASP A 193 -2.61 -24.81 -27.17
N ALA A 194 -2.78 -25.70 -26.20
CA ALA A 194 -1.80 -26.68 -25.75
C ALA A 194 -1.36 -27.66 -26.84
N GLN A 195 -2.18 -27.90 -27.87
CA GLN A 195 -1.85 -28.77 -29.00
C GLN A 195 -1.10 -28.03 -30.11
N SER A 196 -1.09 -26.69 -30.08
CA SER A 196 -0.33 -25.88 -31.03
C SER A 196 1.19 -26.02 -30.82
N SER A 197 1.99 -25.64 -31.82
CA SER A 197 3.46 -25.62 -31.69
C SER A 197 3.92 -24.68 -30.56
N ALA A 198 3.31 -23.50 -30.44
CA ALA A 198 3.60 -22.54 -29.37
C ALA A 198 3.20 -23.08 -27.98
N GLY A 199 2.01 -23.70 -27.87
CA GLY A 199 1.56 -24.28 -26.61
C GLY A 199 2.45 -25.42 -26.13
N ARG A 200 2.86 -26.32 -27.03
CA ARG A 200 3.83 -27.39 -26.71
C ARG A 200 5.18 -26.84 -26.27
N ALA A 201 5.67 -25.78 -26.92
CA ALA A 201 6.91 -25.12 -26.51
C ALA A 201 6.82 -24.56 -25.07
N LEU A 202 5.69 -23.96 -24.69
CA LEU A 202 5.46 -23.49 -23.32
C LEU A 202 5.37 -24.65 -22.31
N ILE A 203 4.69 -25.74 -22.68
CA ILE A 203 4.60 -26.95 -21.86
C ILE A 203 5.99 -27.51 -21.57
N ASP A 204 6.81 -27.61 -22.61
CA ASP A 204 8.18 -28.12 -22.48
C ASP A 204 9.07 -27.16 -21.67
N GLN A 205 9.02 -25.86 -21.97
CA GLN A 205 9.83 -24.83 -21.31
C GLN A 205 9.58 -24.79 -19.79
N TYR A 206 8.31 -24.84 -19.38
CA TYR A 206 7.91 -24.68 -17.99
C TYR A 206 7.50 -25.99 -17.32
N ALA A 207 7.73 -27.13 -17.96
CA ALA A 207 7.33 -28.46 -17.47
C ALA A 207 5.87 -28.48 -16.97
N ILE A 208 4.93 -28.01 -17.79
CA ILE A 208 3.51 -27.90 -17.41
C ILE A 208 2.87 -29.30 -17.46
N THR A 209 2.25 -29.71 -16.36
CA THR A 209 1.64 -31.05 -16.24
C THR A 209 0.11 -31.03 -16.28
N GLN A 210 -0.50 -29.84 -16.26
CA GLN A 210 -1.96 -29.68 -16.24
C GLN A 210 -2.41 -28.60 -17.21
N THR A 211 -3.47 -28.89 -17.96
CA THR A 211 -4.18 -27.91 -18.80
C THR A 211 -5.66 -27.90 -18.48
N PRO A 212 -6.33 -26.75 -18.61
CA PRO A 212 -5.74 -25.48 -18.96
C PRO A 212 -5.04 -24.82 -17.75
N THR A 213 -4.21 -23.81 -18.00
CA THR A 213 -3.46 -23.08 -16.97
C THR A 213 -3.19 -21.62 -17.40
N VAL A 214 -2.69 -20.79 -16.48
CA VAL A 214 -2.29 -19.40 -16.73
C VAL A 214 -0.81 -19.20 -16.40
N LEU A 215 -0.14 -18.44 -17.26
CA LEU A 215 1.20 -17.94 -17.06
C LEU A 215 1.14 -16.41 -16.97
N LEU A 216 1.85 -15.82 -16.00
CA LEU A 216 1.96 -14.36 -15.86
C LEU A 216 3.41 -13.94 -16.05
N SER A 217 3.64 -12.87 -16.81
CA SER A 217 4.97 -12.28 -17.00
C SER A 217 5.63 -11.87 -15.69
N SER A 218 6.95 -11.65 -15.71
CA SER A 218 7.75 -11.22 -14.55
C SER A 218 7.31 -9.91 -13.91
N GLN A 219 6.52 -9.08 -14.60
CA GLN A 219 5.88 -7.89 -14.02
C GLN A 219 4.95 -8.23 -12.84
N ALA A 220 4.46 -9.47 -12.75
CA ALA A 220 3.69 -9.95 -11.61
C ALA A 220 4.49 -9.96 -10.29
N LEU A 221 5.82 -9.93 -10.33
CA LEU A 221 6.67 -9.80 -9.13
C LEU A 221 6.42 -8.49 -8.37
N ALA A 222 5.97 -7.44 -9.05
CA ALA A 222 5.65 -6.15 -8.42
C ALA A 222 4.45 -6.26 -7.45
N TYR A 223 3.66 -7.33 -7.54
CA TYR A 223 2.52 -7.60 -6.67
C TYR A 223 2.92 -8.55 -5.53
N GLU A 224 3.56 -8.02 -4.48
CA GLU A 224 4.15 -8.83 -3.39
C GLU A 224 3.16 -9.81 -2.74
N ARG A 225 1.91 -9.38 -2.53
CA ARG A 225 0.84 -10.23 -1.98
C ARG A 225 0.52 -11.40 -2.91
N LEU A 226 0.49 -11.16 -4.23
CA LEU A 226 0.33 -12.20 -5.23
C LEU A 226 1.54 -13.14 -5.20
N ALA A 227 2.77 -12.63 -5.26
CA ALA A 227 4.00 -13.44 -5.21
C ALA A 227 4.07 -14.35 -3.99
N THR A 228 3.59 -13.88 -2.84
CA THR A 228 3.51 -14.67 -1.62
C THR A 228 2.44 -15.76 -1.72
N ALA A 229 1.23 -15.42 -2.16
CA ALA A 229 0.13 -16.37 -2.31
C ALA A 229 0.39 -17.42 -3.42
N TRP A 230 1.09 -17.03 -4.48
CA TRP A 230 1.32 -17.86 -5.66
C TRP A 230 2.06 -19.16 -5.34
N LYS A 231 2.94 -19.13 -4.33
CA LYS A 231 3.70 -20.32 -3.86
C LYS A 231 2.81 -21.48 -3.41
N GLN A 232 1.53 -21.22 -3.13
CA GLN A 232 0.55 -22.25 -2.75
C GLN A 232 -0.12 -22.92 -3.95
N VAL A 233 -0.11 -22.25 -5.11
CA VAL A 233 -0.90 -22.66 -6.29
C VAL A 233 -0.06 -22.84 -7.56
N GLY A 234 1.20 -22.47 -7.51
CA GLY A 234 2.10 -22.46 -8.67
C GLY A 234 3.55 -22.27 -8.27
N THR A 235 4.36 -21.93 -9.26
CA THR A 235 5.78 -21.61 -9.10
C THR A 235 6.08 -20.26 -9.73
N ILE A 236 7.21 -19.68 -9.32
CA ILE A 236 7.83 -18.52 -9.95
C ILE A 236 9.15 -19.05 -10.53
N GLU A 237 9.29 -18.98 -11.84
CA GLU A 237 10.43 -19.51 -12.59
C GLU A 237 11.64 -18.57 -12.50
N GLU A 238 12.81 -19.03 -12.96
CA GLU A 238 14.06 -18.24 -12.89
C GLU A 238 13.99 -16.92 -13.69
N ASP A 239 13.21 -16.89 -14.76
CA ASP A 239 12.95 -15.68 -15.57
C ASP A 239 11.88 -14.76 -14.96
N GLY A 240 11.35 -15.13 -13.78
CA GLY A 240 10.30 -14.41 -13.08
C GLY A 240 8.88 -14.75 -13.52
N THR A 241 8.69 -15.66 -14.50
CA THR A 241 7.37 -16.07 -14.95
C THR A 241 6.62 -16.83 -13.85
N PHE A 242 5.37 -16.46 -13.64
CA PHE A 242 4.48 -17.15 -12.70
C PHE A 242 3.74 -18.24 -13.46
N VAL A 243 3.90 -19.49 -13.06
CA VAL A 243 3.22 -20.64 -13.68
C VAL A 243 2.24 -21.21 -12.69
N PHE A 244 0.95 -21.19 -13.03
CA PHE A 244 -0.07 -21.83 -12.21
C PHE A 244 0.00 -23.35 -12.39
N ARG A 245 0.03 -24.12 -11.29
CA ARG A 245 0.26 -25.58 -11.32
C ARG A 245 -0.78 -26.41 -10.57
N ASN A 246 -1.63 -25.77 -9.78
CA ASN A 246 -2.56 -26.46 -8.90
C ASN A 246 -4.01 -26.10 -9.24
N ASN A 247 -4.58 -26.76 -10.26
CA ASN A 247 -5.98 -26.55 -10.65
C ASN A 247 -6.97 -26.85 -9.51
N SER A 248 -6.64 -27.76 -8.58
CA SER A 248 -7.50 -28.03 -7.41
C SER A 248 -7.65 -26.84 -6.46
N ALA A 249 -6.76 -25.84 -6.52
CA ALA A 249 -6.89 -24.61 -5.73
C ALA A 249 -8.08 -23.73 -6.18
N LEU A 250 -8.60 -23.93 -7.39
CA LEU A 250 -9.81 -23.27 -7.90
C LEU A 250 -11.09 -23.98 -7.42
N GLY A 251 -10.97 -25.02 -6.60
CA GLY A 251 -12.09 -25.85 -6.16
C GLY A 251 -12.42 -26.94 -7.18
N SER A 252 -13.72 -27.13 -7.45
CA SER A 252 -14.23 -28.21 -8.30
C SER A 252 -14.14 -27.86 -9.79
N VAL A 253 -12.93 -27.72 -10.32
CA VAL A 253 -12.69 -27.49 -11.76
C VAL A 253 -12.28 -28.77 -12.49
N ILE A 254 -12.73 -28.91 -13.74
CA ILE A 254 -12.32 -30.00 -14.63
C ILE A 254 -11.05 -29.57 -15.37
N TYR A 255 -10.04 -30.42 -15.37
CA TYR A 255 -8.78 -30.17 -16.08
C TYR A 255 -8.22 -31.47 -16.66
N LYS A 256 -7.30 -31.37 -17.60
CA LYS A 256 -6.57 -32.49 -18.18
C LYS A 256 -5.18 -32.61 -17.55
N ASN A 257 -4.82 -33.81 -17.12
CA ASN A 257 -3.46 -34.15 -16.74
C ASN A 257 -2.70 -34.51 -18.02
N LEU A 258 -1.62 -33.78 -18.31
CA LEU A 258 -0.82 -33.97 -19.52
C LEU A 258 0.12 -35.19 -19.44
N GLU A 259 0.47 -35.63 -18.24
CA GLU A 259 1.31 -36.81 -18.04
C GLU A 259 0.52 -38.11 -18.29
N THR A 260 -0.73 -38.18 -17.84
CA THR A 260 -1.60 -39.35 -18.03
C THR A 260 -2.48 -39.25 -19.29
N GLY A 261 -2.70 -38.04 -19.79
CA GLY A 261 -3.66 -37.74 -20.86
C GLY A 261 -5.13 -37.75 -20.41
N GLU A 262 -5.40 -37.99 -19.14
CA GLU A 262 -6.76 -38.13 -18.60
C GLU A 262 -7.39 -36.79 -18.22
N VAL A 263 -8.71 -36.69 -18.39
CA VAL A 263 -9.50 -35.56 -17.90
C VAL A 263 -9.93 -35.84 -16.47
N VAL A 264 -9.40 -35.07 -15.52
CA VAL A 264 -9.70 -35.14 -14.09
C VAL A 264 -11.00 -34.38 -13.82
N ARG A 265 -11.95 -35.07 -13.22
CA ARG A 265 -13.23 -34.50 -12.78
C ARG A 265 -13.30 -34.52 -11.24
N PRO A 266 -13.60 -33.39 -10.59
CA PRO A 266 -13.80 -33.36 -9.14
C PRO A 266 -14.95 -34.29 -8.74
N LYS A 267 -14.78 -35.03 -7.64
CA LYS A 267 -15.89 -35.77 -7.05
C LYS A 267 -16.90 -34.76 -6.48
N THR A 268 -18.11 -34.73 -7.02
CA THR A 268 -19.22 -34.01 -6.41
C THR A 268 -19.50 -34.65 -5.05
N SER A 269 -19.64 -33.86 -3.99
CA SER A 269 -19.85 -34.32 -2.61
C SER A 269 -21.21 -35.00 -2.35
N ASP A 270 -21.88 -35.48 -3.39
CA ASP A 270 -23.24 -36.02 -3.38
C ASP A 270 -23.31 -37.52 -3.75
N GLU A 271 -22.19 -38.25 -3.66
CA GLU A 271 -22.12 -39.73 -3.71
C GLU A 271 -21.58 -40.31 -2.39
#